data_AF-A0A819SY89-F1
#
_entry.id   AF-A0A819SY89-F1
#
_cell.length_a   1.000
_cell.length_b   1.000
_cell.length_c   1.000
_cell.angle_alpha   90.00
_cell.angle_beta   90.00
_cell.angle_gamma   90.00
#
_symmetry.space_group_name_H-M   'P 1'
#
loop_
_entity.id
_entity.type
_entity.pdbx_description
1 polymer ?
#
loop_
_entity_poly.entity_id
_entity_poly.type
_entity_poly.pdbx_seq_one_letter_code
_entity_poly.pdbx_strand_id
1 'polypeptide(L)'
;MVYQQQTIAFICVAMIIMIMNCLTINASPVDPKDYIEKREANDGHPTGHRATRQIASDFVCPEEDITNTGCEGPKDCLYPNPNNCESYIQCTVNADQVTGTPVVMSCAASLEWNDNKRECDYPENSTCPSGKK
;
A
#
# COMPACT_ATOMS: atom_id res chain seq x y z
N MET A 1 23.09 -57.12 -27.54
CA MET A 1 22.23 -55.93 -27.76
C MET A 1 21.62 -55.39 -26.45
N VAL A 2 22.34 -55.42 -25.32
CA VAL A 2 21.81 -55.06 -23.98
C VAL A 2 22.38 -53.72 -23.46
N TYR A 3 23.51 -53.28 -24.02
CA TYR A 3 24.26 -52.09 -23.56
C TYR A 3 23.59 -50.76 -23.95
N GLN A 4 23.00 -50.70 -25.15
CA GLN A 4 22.32 -49.49 -25.67
C GLN A 4 21.02 -49.15 -24.90
N GLN A 5 20.35 -50.15 -24.33
CA GLN A 5 19.09 -49.96 -23.62
C GLN A 5 19.31 -49.48 -22.17
N GLN A 6 20.43 -49.88 -21.55
CA GLN A 6 20.82 -49.37 -20.23
C GLN A 6 21.25 -47.90 -20.28
N THR A 7 21.98 -47.47 -21.32
CA THR A 7 22.39 -46.06 -21.48
C THR A 7 21.21 -45.08 -21.63
N ILE A 8 20.14 -45.48 -22.32
CA ILE A 8 18.95 -44.63 -22.51
C ILE A 8 18.19 -44.44 -21.19
N ALA A 9 18.08 -45.50 -20.38
CA ALA A 9 17.43 -45.42 -19.08
C ALA A 9 18.17 -44.46 -18.11
N PHE A 10 19.50 -44.47 -18.10
CA PHE A 10 20.30 -43.55 -17.27
C PHE A 10 20.17 -42.08 -17.71
N ILE A 11 20.09 -41.80 -19.02
CA ILE A 11 19.90 -40.44 -19.55
C ILE A 11 18.53 -39.89 -19.16
N CYS A 12 17.47 -40.72 -19.25
CA CYS A 12 16.12 -40.31 -18.83
C CYS A 12 16.04 -40.02 -17.34
N VAL A 13 16.62 -40.87 -16.49
CA VAL A 13 16.63 -40.65 -15.03
C VAL A 13 17.43 -39.39 -14.66
N ALA A 14 18.58 -39.15 -15.31
CA ALA A 14 19.36 -37.93 -15.10
C ALA A 14 18.61 -36.66 -15.54
N MET A 15 17.89 -36.69 -16.67
CA MET A 15 17.08 -35.54 -17.11
C MET A 15 15.87 -35.29 -16.19
N ILE A 16 15.20 -36.33 -15.68
CA ILE A 16 14.09 -36.19 -14.73
C ILE A 16 14.59 -35.58 -13.40
N ILE A 17 15.75 -36.02 -12.89
CA ILE A 17 16.35 -35.46 -11.66
C ILE A 17 16.74 -33.99 -11.85
N MET A 18 17.25 -33.59 -13.02
CA MET A 18 17.52 -32.17 -13.31
C MET A 18 16.23 -31.33 -13.37
N ILE A 19 15.15 -31.85 -13.95
CA ILE A 19 13.86 -31.14 -14.04
C ILE A 19 13.23 -30.99 -12.64
N MET A 20 13.29 -32.02 -11.79
CA MET A 20 12.74 -31.94 -10.42
C MET A 20 13.58 -31.03 -9.51
N ASN A 21 14.91 -30.97 -9.68
CA ASN A 21 15.76 -30.03 -8.94
C ASN A 21 15.69 -28.58 -9.46
N CYS A 22 15.19 -28.34 -10.68
CA CYS A 22 15.00 -26.99 -11.19
C CYS A 22 13.77 -26.30 -10.60
N LEU A 23 12.77 -27.07 -10.15
CA LEU A 23 11.56 -26.54 -9.50
C LEU A 23 11.78 -26.13 -8.03
N THR A 24 12.92 -26.50 -7.44
CA THR A 24 13.24 -26.21 -6.02
C THR A 24 14.23 -25.06 -5.83
N ILE A 25 14.70 -24.45 -6.92
CA ILE A 25 15.70 -23.38 -6.88
C ILE A 25 15.01 -22.01 -6.90
N ASN A 26 15.02 -21.37 -5.73
CA ASN A 26 14.93 -19.92 -5.50
C ASN A 26 13.55 -19.25 -5.56
N ALA A 27 12.63 -19.65 -4.67
CA ALA A 27 11.75 -18.67 -4.05
C ALA A 27 12.36 -18.29 -2.69
N SER A 28 13.23 -17.28 -2.67
CA SER A 28 13.67 -16.67 -1.43
C SER A 28 12.46 -15.96 -0.81
N PRO A 29 12.13 -16.18 0.48
CA PRO A 29 11.09 -15.38 1.13
C PRO A 29 11.55 -13.92 1.12
N VAL A 30 10.84 -13.07 0.39
CA VAL A 30 11.01 -11.62 0.50
C VAL A 30 10.28 -11.23 1.78
N ASP A 31 11.04 -11.07 2.86
CA ASP A 31 10.51 -10.52 4.10
C ASP A 31 9.87 -9.15 3.82
N PRO A 32 8.62 -8.87 4.26
CA PRO A 32 7.92 -7.61 4.01
C PRO A 32 8.65 -6.35 4.51
N LYS A 33 9.67 -6.49 5.35
CA LYS A 33 10.43 -5.37 5.93
C LYS A 33 11.48 -4.78 4.98
N ASP A 34 11.94 -5.53 3.96
CA ASP A 34 13.02 -5.06 3.06
C ASP A 34 12.52 -4.09 1.97
N TYR A 35 11.20 -3.91 1.83
CA TYR A 35 10.59 -2.91 0.93
C TYR A 35 10.71 -1.47 1.46
N ILE A 36 10.78 -1.28 2.78
CA ILE A 36 10.71 0.04 3.41
C ILE A 36 12.11 0.70 3.48
N GLU A 37 13.18 -0.07 3.62
CA GLU A 37 14.51 0.46 3.97
C GLU A 37 15.31 1.06 2.78
N LYS A 38 14.93 0.80 1.53
CA LYS A 38 15.72 1.26 0.36
C LYS A 38 15.43 2.69 -0.11
N ARG A 39 14.59 3.46 0.59
CA ARG A 39 14.27 4.86 0.21
C ARG A 39 14.97 5.94 1.02
N GLU A 40 15.80 5.58 2.00
CA GLU A 40 16.34 6.55 2.98
C GLU A 40 17.80 6.98 2.76
N ALA A 41 18.46 6.55 1.67
CA ALA A 41 19.90 6.74 1.55
C ALA A 41 20.40 7.77 0.53
N ASN A 42 19.56 8.51 -0.21
CA ASN A 42 20.02 9.60 -1.09
C ASN A 42 18.91 10.61 -1.38
N ASP A 43 18.77 11.66 -0.57
CA ASP A 43 18.72 13.05 -1.06
C ASP A 43 18.66 14.02 0.12
N GLY A 44 19.61 14.95 0.16
CA GLY A 44 19.63 16.03 1.13
C GLY A 44 19.06 17.29 0.51
N HIS A 45 17.83 17.69 0.88
CA HIS A 45 17.35 19.08 0.97
C HIS A 45 15.87 19.10 1.42
N PRO A 46 15.43 19.94 2.38
CA PRO A 46 14.06 19.96 2.84
C PRO A 46 13.23 20.96 2.02
N THR A 47 12.67 20.53 0.89
CA THR A 47 11.49 21.21 0.32
C THR A 47 10.25 20.58 0.93
N GLY A 48 9.35 21.39 1.50
CA GLY A 48 8.16 21.02 2.30
C GLY A 48 7.07 20.17 1.64
N HIS A 49 7.41 19.30 0.69
CA HIS A 49 6.51 18.35 0.03
C HIS A 49 6.63 16.91 0.58
N ARG A 50 7.46 16.66 1.59
CA ARG A 50 7.66 15.31 2.20
C ARG A 50 6.55 14.91 3.17
N ALA A 51 5.79 15.87 3.72
CA ALA A 51 4.79 15.60 4.75
C ALA A 51 3.64 14.72 4.27
N THR A 52 3.12 14.92 3.06
CA THR A 52 1.98 14.14 2.53
C THR A 52 2.33 12.67 2.26
N ARG A 53 3.58 12.37 1.88
CA ARG A 53 4.00 11.00 1.57
C ARG A 53 4.24 10.15 2.83
N GLN A 54 4.68 10.77 3.92
CA GLN A 54 4.84 10.10 5.23
C GLN A 54 3.48 9.82 5.89
N ILE A 55 2.50 10.73 5.72
CA ILE A 55 1.17 10.56 6.30
C ILE A 55 0.41 9.39 5.65
N ALA A 56 0.52 9.26 4.33
CA ALA A 56 -0.03 8.10 3.62
C ALA A 56 0.67 6.79 4.02
N SER A 57 1.95 6.80 4.41
CA SER A 57 2.62 5.57 4.82
C SER A 57 2.25 5.11 6.23
N ASP A 58 1.86 6.04 7.10
CA ASP A 58 1.66 5.75 8.52
C ASP A 58 0.18 5.48 8.87
N PHE A 59 -0.76 6.00 8.07
CA PHE A 59 -2.19 5.75 8.26
C PHE A 59 -2.59 4.39 7.68
N VAL A 60 -3.31 3.57 8.44
CA VAL A 60 -3.86 2.29 7.98
C VAL A 60 -5.36 2.43 7.77
N CYS A 61 -5.83 2.09 6.57
CA CYS A 61 -7.25 2.10 6.24
C CYS A 61 -8.01 1.07 7.10
N PRO A 62 -9.12 1.45 7.76
CA PRO A 62 -9.96 0.52 8.51
C PRO A 62 -10.57 -0.55 7.59
N GLU A 63 -10.17 -1.81 7.78
CA GLU A 63 -10.69 -2.95 6.99
C GLU A 63 -12.20 -3.15 7.17
N GLU A 64 -12.74 -2.82 8.35
CA GLU A 64 -14.18 -2.89 8.63
C GLU A 64 -14.99 -1.96 7.70
N ASP A 65 -14.54 -0.72 7.52
CA ASP A 65 -15.24 0.23 6.64
C ASP A 65 -15.20 -0.25 5.17
N ILE A 66 -14.07 -0.81 4.74
CA ILE A 66 -13.88 -1.37 3.40
C ILE A 66 -14.80 -2.57 3.19
N THR A 67 -14.82 -3.52 4.12
CA THR A 67 -15.65 -4.73 3.99
C THR A 67 -17.15 -4.43 4.11
N ASN A 68 -17.53 -3.40 4.87
CA ASN A 68 -18.93 -3.01 5.03
C ASN A 68 -19.47 -2.20 3.85
N THR A 69 -18.67 -1.33 3.24
CA THR A 69 -19.14 -0.34 2.25
C THR A 69 -18.54 -0.50 0.86
N GLY A 70 -17.43 -1.24 0.73
CA GLY A 70 -16.63 -1.27 -0.51
C GLY A 70 -16.07 0.10 -0.92
N CYS A 71 -16.16 1.12 -0.05
CA CYS A 71 -15.87 2.51 -0.36
C CYS A 71 -16.60 3.03 -1.62
N GLU A 72 -17.81 2.52 -1.89
CA GLU A 72 -18.56 2.87 -3.11
C GLU A 72 -19.33 4.19 -2.97
N GLY A 73 -19.72 4.56 -1.75
CA GLY A 73 -20.45 5.78 -1.46
C GLY A 73 -19.57 7.03 -1.51
N PRO A 74 -20.17 8.21 -1.78
CA PRO A 74 -19.44 9.47 -1.90
C PRO A 74 -18.77 9.93 -0.59
N LYS A 75 -19.16 9.35 0.55
CA LYS A 75 -18.65 9.68 1.89
C LYS A 75 -17.95 8.51 2.57
N ASP A 76 -17.83 7.38 1.86
CA ASP A 76 -17.26 6.18 2.43
C ASP A 76 -15.74 6.27 2.40
N CYS A 77 -15.10 5.72 3.42
CA CYS A 77 -13.65 5.58 3.51
C CYS A 77 -12.87 6.90 3.38
N LEU A 78 -13.46 7.99 3.87
CA LEU A 78 -12.82 9.31 3.97
C LEU A 78 -12.49 9.63 5.43
N TYR A 79 -11.25 10.00 5.72
CA TYR A 79 -10.71 10.16 7.07
C TYR A 79 -9.95 11.48 7.23
N PRO A 80 -9.88 12.03 8.45
CA PRO A 80 -9.13 13.25 8.70
C PRO A 80 -7.63 13.00 8.55
N ASN A 81 -6.90 13.97 8.00
CA ASN A 81 -5.45 13.96 8.07
C ASN A 81 -4.98 14.51 9.44
N PRO A 82 -4.23 13.74 10.26
CA PRO A 82 -3.81 14.15 11.60
C PRO A 82 -2.77 15.30 11.63
N ASN A 83 -2.16 15.60 10.49
CA ASN A 83 -1.04 16.53 10.39
C ASN A 83 -1.33 17.79 9.57
N ASN A 84 -2.36 17.78 8.71
CA ASN A 84 -2.72 18.93 7.89
C ASN A 84 -4.23 18.99 7.67
N CYS A 85 -4.87 20.05 8.16
CA CYS A 85 -6.31 20.24 8.07
C CYS A 85 -6.82 20.65 6.69
N GLU A 86 -5.95 21.16 5.82
CA GLU A 86 -6.23 21.45 4.41
C GLU A 86 -6.15 20.18 3.54
N SER A 87 -6.21 18.99 4.16
CA SER A 87 -6.20 17.71 3.48
C SER A 87 -6.94 16.64 4.27
N TYR A 88 -7.30 15.57 3.59
CA TYR A 88 -7.94 14.39 4.14
C TYR A 88 -7.32 13.13 3.53
N ILE A 89 -7.67 11.97 4.06
CA ILE A 89 -7.21 10.68 3.59
C ILE A 89 -8.40 9.97 2.95
N GLN A 90 -8.25 9.54 1.71
CA GLN A 90 -9.19 8.66 1.03
C GLN A 90 -8.56 7.29 0.89
N CYS A 91 -9.26 6.24 1.32
CA CYS A 91 -8.80 4.87 1.11
C CYS A 91 -9.30 4.34 -0.23
N THR A 92 -8.36 3.89 -1.07
CA THR A 92 -8.67 3.16 -2.31
C THR A 92 -8.64 1.67 -2.00
N VAL A 93 -9.75 0.96 -2.26
CA VAL A 93 -9.86 -0.48 -2.02
C VAL A 93 -8.86 -1.25 -2.89
N ASN A 94 -8.13 -2.19 -2.26
CA ASN A 94 -7.18 -3.05 -2.95
C ASN A 94 -7.89 -4.25 -3.61
N ALA A 95 -7.16 -5.01 -4.42
CA ALA A 95 -7.73 -6.14 -5.16
C ALA A 95 -8.29 -7.26 -4.27
N ASP A 96 -7.87 -7.35 -3.01
CA ASP A 96 -8.36 -8.32 -2.04
C ASP A 96 -9.74 -7.96 -1.44
N GLN A 97 -10.26 -6.75 -1.68
CA GLN A 97 -11.52 -6.23 -1.14
C GLN A 97 -11.58 -6.19 0.40
N VAL A 98 -10.42 -6.25 1.06
CA VAL A 98 -10.31 -6.23 2.52
C VAL A 98 -9.40 -5.09 2.96
N THR A 99 -8.30 -4.88 2.24
CA THR A 99 -7.33 -3.84 2.54
C THR A 99 -7.51 -2.62 1.66
N GLY A 100 -7.02 -1.47 2.13
CA GLY A 100 -7.08 -0.21 1.40
C GLY A 100 -5.73 0.49 1.37
N THR A 101 -5.44 1.17 0.27
CA THR A 101 -4.30 2.06 0.15
C THR A 101 -4.74 3.49 0.50
N PRO A 102 -4.16 4.11 1.54
CA PRO A 102 -4.46 5.49 1.92
C PRO A 102 -3.86 6.47 0.91
N VAL A 103 -4.66 7.44 0.49
CA VAL A 103 -4.26 8.51 -0.42
C VAL A 103 -4.58 9.84 0.23
N VAL A 104 -3.57 10.69 0.40
CA VAL A 104 -3.77 12.05 0.92
C VAL A 104 -4.31 12.93 -0.20
N MET A 105 -5.48 13.50 0.03
CA MET A 105 -6.19 14.39 -0.88
C MET A 105 -6.20 15.79 -0.28
N SER A 106 -5.83 16.79 -1.08
CA SER A 106 -5.87 18.19 -0.65
C SER A 106 -7.27 18.77 -0.81
N CYS A 107 -7.67 19.60 0.15
CA CYS A 107 -8.83 20.46 0.02
C CYS A 107 -8.54 21.60 -0.97
N ALA A 108 -9.61 22.22 -1.48
CA ALA A 108 -9.46 23.48 -2.21
C ALA A 108 -8.88 24.57 -1.30
N ALA A 109 -8.25 25.58 -1.91
CA ALA A 109 -7.58 26.65 -1.16
C ALA A 109 -8.48 27.25 -0.08
N SER A 110 -7.94 27.35 1.13
CA SER A 110 -8.61 27.90 2.32
C SER A 110 -9.78 27.08 2.88
N LEU A 111 -10.00 25.85 2.41
CA LEU A 111 -10.95 24.92 3.02
C LEU A 111 -10.22 23.93 3.93
N GLU A 112 -10.92 23.52 4.99
CA GLU A 112 -10.42 22.57 5.98
C GLU A 112 -11.36 21.36 6.07
N TRP A 113 -10.82 20.19 6.43
CA TRP A 113 -11.61 18.97 6.54
C TRP A 113 -12.71 19.09 7.62
N ASN A 114 -13.93 18.67 7.27
CA ASN A 114 -15.06 18.54 8.17
C ASN A 114 -15.45 17.06 8.27
N ASP A 115 -15.02 16.40 9.33
CA ASP A 115 -15.24 14.98 9.55
C ASP A 115 -16.71 14.63 9.81
N ASN A 116 -17.50 15.56 10.35
CA ASN A 116 -18.93 15.37 10.56
C ASN A 116 -19.69 15.25 9.24
N LYS A 117 -19.25 15.99 8.22
CA LYS A 117 -19.87 15.97 6.88
C LYS A 117 -19.12 15.08 5.89
N ARG A 118 -17.90 14.65 6.22
CA ARG A 118 -16.95 13.95 5.34
C ARG A 118 -16.64 14.75 4.07
N GLU A 119 -16.41 16.05 4.20
CA GLU A 119 -16.08 16.94 3.08
C GLU A 119 -15.16 18.09 3.51
N CYS A 120 -14.53 18.76 2.54
CA CYS A 120 -13.84 20.02 2.80
C CYS A 120 -14.86 21.15 2.92
N ASP A 121 -14.79 21.91 4.00
CA ASP A 121 -15.73 22.99 4.32
C ASP A 121 -14.93 24.24 4.76
N TYR A 122 -15.62 25.35 5.01
CA TYR A 122 -14.98 26.53 5.55
C TYR A 122 -14.42 26.26 6.96
N PRO A 123 -13.31 26.92 7.36
CA PRO A 123 -12.66 26.69 8.66
C PRO A 123 -13.60 26.81 9.87
N GLU A 124 -14.61 27.68 9.83
CA GLU A 124 -15.61 27.81 10.89
C GLU A 124 -16.48 26.55 11.11
N ASN A 125 -16.58 25.69 10.09
CA ASN A 125 -17.33 24.42 10.14
C ASN A 125 -16.40 23.20 10.24
N SER A 126 -15.08 23.41 10.24
CA SER A 126 -14.10 22.34 10.26
C SER A 126 -14.11 21.58 11.59
N THR A 127 -13.75 20.31 11.53
CA THR A 127 -13.46 19.48 12.72
C THR A 127 -11.97 19.42 13.02
N CYS A 128 -11.17 20.30 12.40
CA CYS A 128 -9.74 20.40 12.62
C CYS A 128 -9.40 20.73 14.09
N PRO A 129 -8.50 19.99 14.73
CA PRO A 129 -7.96 20.37 16.03
C PRO A 129 -7.17 21.68 15.95
N SER A 130 -7.35 22.55 16.94
CA SER A 130 -6.65 23.84 17.01
C SER A 130 -5.11 23.65 16.97
N GLY A 131 -4.43 24.32 16.03
CA GLY A 131 -2.97 24.30 15.91
C GLY A 131 -2.39 23.33 14.86
N LYS A 132 -3.23 22.75 14.00
CA LYS A 132 -2.81 21.94 12.85
C LYS A 132 -3.11 22.73 11.56
N LYS A 133 -2.09 23.33 10.94
CA LYS A 133 -2.15 24.01 9.64
C LYS A 133 -0.93 23.61 8.83
#